data_AF-A0A656JM53-F1
#
_entry.id   AF-A0A656JM53-F1
#
_cell.length_a   1.000
_cell.length_b   1.000
_cell.length_c   1.000
_cell.angle_alpha   90.00
_cell.angle_beta   90.00
_cell.angle_gamma   90.00
#
_symmetry.space_group_name_H-M   'P 1'
#
loop_
_entity.id
_entity.type
_entity.pdbx_description
1 polymer ?
#
loop_
_entity_poly.entity_id
_entity_poly.type
_entity_poly.pdbx_seq_one_letter_code
_entity_poly.pdbx_strand_id
1 'polypeptide(L)' 'ETFLIATQIGAAEALVARNGSGINAPQDLIGKKIAVPFVSTGHYSLLAALKHWNIDPTKVTILNLAPPAIAAAWKRGD' A
#
# COMPACT_ATOMS: atom_id res chain seq x y z
N GLU A 1 0.50 7.44 33.18
CA GLU A 1 -0.55 7.67 32.17
C GLU A 1 -0.74 6.39 31.37
N THR A 2 -1.98 6.04 31.04
CA THR A 2 -2.27 4.77 30.37
C THR A 2 -2.19 4.93 28.87
N PHE A 3 -1.40 4.09 28.22
CA PHE A 3 -1.34 3.96 26.78
C PHE A 3 -1.44 2.48 26.40
N LEU A 4 -2.40 2.15 25.54
CA LEU A 4 -2.48 0.87 24.84
C LEU A 4 -2.54 1.16 23.34
N ILE A 5 -1.56 0.67 22.59
CA ILE A 5 -1.63 0.54 21.14
C ILE A 5 -1.33 -0.94 20.86
N ALA A 6 -2.36 -1.74 20.59
CA ALA A 6 -2.16 -3.15 20.25
C ALA A 6 -3.04 -3.55 19.07
N THR A 7 -2.39 -3.87 17.94
CA THR A 7 -2.87 -4.88 16.99
C THR A 7 -1.66 -5.48 16.25
N GLN A 8 -1.57 -6.80 16.20
CA GLN A 8 -0.64 -7.54 15.35
C GLN A 8 -1.48 -8.30 14.31
N ILE A 9 -1.54 -7.78 13.08
CA ILE A 9 -2.36 -8.34 11.99
C ILE A 9 -1.61 -9.46 11.25
N GLY A 10 -0.33 -9.69 11.57
CA GLY A 10 0.46 -10.81 11.04
C GLY A 10 0.41 -10.86 9.51
N ALA A 11 0.16 -12.04 8.96
CA ALA A 11 0.06 -12.27 7.52
C ALA A 11 -1.28 -11.82 6.88
N ALA A 12 -2.19 -11.16 7.60
CA ALA A 12 -3.48 -10.74 7.04
C ALA A 12 -3.38 -9.49 6.13
N GLU A 13 -2.23 -8.79 6.12
CA GLU A 13 -1.98 -7.65 5.23
C GLU A 13 -0.67 -7.84 4.45
N ALA A 14 -0.71 -7.57 3.15
CA ALA A 14 0.46 -7.59 2.28
C ALA A 14 0.34 -6.53 1.18
N LEU A 15 1.48 -5.94 0.80
CA LEU A 15 1.60 -5.16 -0.42
C LEU A 15 1.91 -6.13 -1.57
N VAL A 16 0.98 -6.24 -2.53
CA VAL A 16 1.09 -7.20 -3.63
C VAL A 16 1.34 -6.47 -4.94
N ALA A 17 2.40 -6.85 -5.66
CA ALA A 17 2.73 -6.38 -6.99
C ALA A 17 2.41 -7.47 -8.03
N ARG A 18 1.97 -7.06 -9.23
CA ARG A 18 1.63 -8.02 -10.30
C ARG A 18 2.91 -8.63 -10.87
N ASN A 19 2.89 -9.92 -11.19
CA ASN A 19 3.96 -10.54 -11.95
C ASN A 19 4.17 -9.82 -13.30
N GLY A 20 5.40 -9.41 -13.58
CA GLY A 20 5.72 -8.61 -14.78
C GLY A 20 5.50 -7.10 -14.63
N SER A 21 5.13 -6.60 -13.44
CA SER A 21 5.05 -5.15 -13.18
C SER A 21 6.40 -4.43 -13.12
N GLY A 22 7.50 -5.20 -13.08
CA GLY A 22 8.87 -4.70 -12.96
C GLY A 22 9.22 -4.22 -11.55
N ILE A 23 8.39 -4.51 -10.55
CA ILE A 23 8.65 -4.15 -9.14
C ILE A 23 9.48 -5.27 -8.49
N ASN A 24 10.76 -5.01 -8.27
CA ASN A 24 11.71 -5.93 -7.61
C ASN A 24 12.23 -5.36 -6.29
N ALA A 25 12.21 -4.04 -6.15
CA ALA A 25 12.59 -3.33 -4.93
C ALA A 25 11.58 -2.21 -4.62
N PRO A 26 11.50 -1.74 -3.36
CA PRO A 26 10.60 -0.66 -2.98
C PRO A 26 10.69 0.60 -3.86
N GLN A 27 11.89 0.93 -4.33
CA GLN A 27 12.14 2.12 -5.15
C GLN A 27 11.41 2.06 -6.50
N ASP A 28 11.08 0.86 -6.99
CA ASP A 28 10.32 0.67 -8.24
C ASP A 28 8.84 1.10 -8.10
N LEU A 29 8.39 1.41 -6.88
CA LEU A 29 7.06 1.99 -6.62
C LEU A 29 6.98 3.45 -7.07
N ILE A 30 8.11 4.15 -7.22
CA ILE A 30 8.13 5.55 -7.67
C ILE A 30 7.48 5.67 -9.06
N GLY A 31 6.52 6.58 -9.18
CA GLY A 31 5.71 6.78 -10.39
C GLY A 31 4.61 5.75 -10.59
N LYS A 32 4.44 4.75 -9.70
CA LYS A 32 3.39 3.74 -9.79
C LYS A 32 2.12 4.17 -9.06
N LYS A 33 1.03 3.48 -9.39
CA LYS A 33 -0.26 3.60 -8.71
C LYS A 33 -0.42 2.48 -7.70
N ILE A 34 -0.87 2.82 -6.49
CA ILE A 34 -1.11 1.88 -5.40
C ILE A 34 -2.53 2.13 -4.89
N ALA A 35 -3.40 1.13 -4.98
CA ALA A 35 -4.77 1.23 -4.54
C ALA A 35 -4.94 0.72 -3.11
N VAL A 36 -5.47 1.55 -2.21
CA VAL A 36 -5.71 1.21 -0.81
C VAL A 36 -6.85 2.09 -0.25
N PRO A 37 -7.76 1.58 0.59
CA PRO A 37 -8.78 2.42 1.20
C PRO A 37 -8.12 3.43 2.15
N PHE A 38 -8.43 4.72 2.02
CA PHE A 38 -7.86 5.74 2.89
C PHE A 38 -8.32 5.56 4.33
N VAL A 39 -7.48 5.99 5.28
CA VAL A 39 -7.73 5.89 6.73
C VAL A 39 -7.88 4.43 7.21
N SER A 40 -7.51 3.44 6.39
CA SER A 40 -7.44 2.03 6.79
C SER A 40 -6.09 1.68 7.41
N THR A 41 -6.03 0.53 8.08
CA THR A 41 -4.78 -0.10 8.54
C THR A 41 -3.77 -0.21 7.39
N GLY A 42 -4.19 -0.74 6.23
CA GLY A 42 -3.34 -0.83 5.04
C GLY A 42 -2.82 0.51 4.53
N HIS A 43 -3.60 1.59 4.62
CA HIS A 43 -3.15 2.92 4.21
C HIS A 43 -2.03 3.44 5.13
N TYR A 44 -2.20 3.32 6.44
CA TYR A 44 -1.15 3.71 7.39
C TYR A 44 0.09 2.80 7.31
N SER A 45 -0.11 1.50 7.10
CA SER A 45 0.96 0.53 6.84
C SER A 45 1.76 0.92 5.59
N LEU A 46 1.09 1.33 4.50
CA LEU A 46 1.76 1.81 3.29
C LEU A 46 2.57 3.07 3.56
N LEU A 47 2.01 4.08 4.24
CA LEU A 47 2.74 5.31 4.56
C LEU A 47 3.97 5.04 5.45
N ALA A 48 3.83 4.14 6.43
CA ALA A 48 4.94 3.71 7.27
C ALA A 48 6.02 2.98 6.46
N ALA A 49 5.63 2.09 5.53
CA ALA A 49 6.55 1.39 4.64
C ALA A 49 7.29 2.35 3.70
N LEU A 50 6.59 3.31 3.07
CA LEU A 50 7.22 4.33 2.22
C LEU A 50 8.23 5.16 3.00
N LYS A 51 7.87 5.58 4.23
CA LYS A 51 8.80 6.28 5.14
C LYS A 51 10.02 5.41 5.48
N HIS A 52 9.80 4.13 5.80
CA HIS A 52 10.88 3.18 6.11
C HIS A 52 11.85 3.00 4.92
N TRP A 53 11.32 2.98 3.70
CA TRP A 53 12.12 2.90 2.46
C TRP A 53 12.62 4.24 1.95
N ASN A 54 12.41 5.32 2.71
CA ASN A 54 12.83 6.67 2.35
C ASN A 54 12.24 7.18 1.02
N ILE A 55 11.03 6.72 0.68
CA ILE A 55 10.27 7.12 -0.50
C ILE A 55 9.28 8.21 -0.10
N ASP A 56 9.33 9.33 -0.81
CA ASP A 56 8.36 10.41 -0.67
C ASP A 56 6.97 9.93 -1.17
N PRO A 57 5.91 9.96 -0.34
CA PRO A 57 4.57 9.57 -0.75
C PRO A 57 4.03 10.36 -1.96
N THR A 58 4.53 11.57 -2.22
CA THR A 58 4.15 12.36 -3.40
C THR A 58 4.70 11.80 -4.71
N LYS A 59 5.74 10.95 -4.64
CA LYS A 59 6.32 10.26 -5.79
C LYS A 59 5.55 9.00 -6.17
N VAL A 60 4.52 8.62 -5.42
CA VAL A 60 3.63 7.50 -5.74
C VAL A 60 2.20 8.01 -5.84
N THR A 61 1.39 7.40 -6.69
CA THR A 61 -0.03 7.75 -6.80
C THR A 61 -0.84 6.82 -5.92
N ILE A 62 -1.29 7.29 -4.76
CA ILE A 62 -2.14 6.50 -3.85
C ILE A 62 -3.61 6.73 -4.21
N LEU A 63 -4.29 5.67 -4.66
CA LEU A 63 -5.68 5.70 -5.07
C LEU A 63 -6.58 5.23 -3.93
N ASN A 64 -7.48 6.10 -3.49
CA ASN A 64 -8.52 5.74 -2.54
C ASN A 64 -9.62 4.93 -3.23
N LEU A 65 -9.57 3.60 -3.13
CA LEU A 65 -10.57 2.71 -3.70
C LEU A 65 -11.17 1.81 -2.62
N ALA A 66 -12.48 1.54 -2.73
CA ALA A 66 -13.13 0.53 -1.91
C ALA A 66 -12.62 -0.89 -2.28
N PRO A 67 -12.63 -1.87 -1.37
CA PRO A 67 -12.08 -3.21 -1.63
C PRO A 67 -12.58 -3.90 -2.92
N PRO A 68 -13.88 -3.84 -3.28
CA PRO A 68 -14.35 -4.41 -4.55
C PRO A 68 -13.74 -3.70 -5.78
N ALA A 69 -13.54 -2.39 -5.69
CA ALA A 69 -12.94 -1.60 -6.76
C ALA A 69 -11.43 -1.88 -6.91
N ILE A 70 -10.72 -2.13 -5.80
CA ILE A 70 -9.31 -2.58 -5.83
C ILE A 70 -9.21 -3.92 -6.56
N ALA A 71 -10.06 -4.89 -6.21
CA ALA A 71 -10.06 -6.19 -6.88
C ALA A 71 -10.37 -6.08 -8.39
N ALA A 72 -11.26 -5.16 -8.78
CA ALA A 72 -11.58 -4.91 -10.18
C ALA A 72 -10.43 -4.21 -10.94
N ALA A 73 -9.85 -3.16 -10.37
CA ALA A 73 -8.69 -2.44 -10.92
C ALA A 73 -7.50 -3.39 -11.09
N TRP A 74 -7.25 -4.24 -10.08
CA TRP A 74 -6.27 -5.30 -10.19
C TRP A 74 -6.58 -6.20 -11.38
N LYS A 75 -7.79 -6.77 -11.51
CA LYS A 75 -8.10 -7.65 -12.66
C LYS A 75 -7.86 -6.99 -14.03
N ARG A 76 -8.09 -5.68 -14.16
CA ARG A 76 -7.84 -4.92 -15.40
C ARG A 76 -6.36 -4.62 -15.66
N GLY A 77 -5.54 -4.54 -14.61
CA GLY A 77 -4.13 -4.15 -14.71
C GLY A 77 -3.92 -2.64 -14.75
N ASP A 78 -4.82 -1.89 -14.11
CA ASP A 78 -4.77 -0.42 -14.00
C ASP A 78 -3.61 0.10 -13.14
#